data_AF-A0A3N9Y336-F1
#
_entry.id   AF-A0A3N9Y336-F1
#
_cell.length_a   1.000
_cell.length_b   1.000
_cell.length_c   1.000
_cell.angle_alpha   90.00
_cell.angle_beta   90.00
_cell.angle_gamma   90.00
#
_symmetry.space_group_name_H-M   'P 1'
#
loop_
_entity.id
_entity.type
_entity.pdbx_description
1 polymer ?
#
loop_
_entity_poly.entity_id
_entity_poly.type
_entity_poly.pdbx_seq_one_letter_code
_entity_poly.pdbx_strand_id
1 'polypeptide(L)'
;MNDQRLRLDLADLAAEVDPVDLRDRTLRASRRLGIQRAVATSAAALLLIGAATGVAFVIRPDASGPAPLPADTPSVTVAPTPTGSPSGLPPTVSPGTSEGSNDSAAKELTGTLYYLGRTSTDAVVHAVQGGADRTVARVPLGGEPCVGNSITVSPNGQRLAWVEDADAAGFGALMIAAIDGTHKRKLAAEVGCLGSTALVWMGSDRLVFRQTDGASVLMNVVSAKRVDGDRGQETDRCWSADGRYLAAQDASGPFVSGPGSRRLYNYEPPSEDADKYDGWSARSVSMDGRFVAVGWKGTDPSRHDDSHAVVEVATSKVKKLPVKGEVKNILFTSDRLVLVRQADRIVVLDAGFGVLDEVVEARDTRGLTLLAYAP
;
A
#
# COMPACT_ATOMS: atom_id res chain seq x y z
N MET A 1 48.83 27.21 -3.19
CA MET A 1 48.23 25.99 -2.62
C MET A 1 46.82 25.86 -3.18
N ASN A 2 46.61 24.90 -4.09
CA ASN A 2 45.36 24.19 -4.42
C ASN A 2 44.20 24.77 -5.25
N ASP A 3 44.37 25.81 -6.08
CA ASP A 3 43.33 26.13 -7.10
C ASP A 3 43.23 25.07 -8.20
N GLN A 4 44.34 24.41 -8.55
CA GLN A 4 44.34 23.33 -9.56
C GLN A 4 43.70 22.04 -9.04
N ARG A 5 43.82 21.74 -7.74
CA ARG A 5 43.16 20.58 -7.15
C ARG A 5 41.64 20.76 -7.09
N LEU A 6 41.18 21.95 -6.71
CA LEU A 6 39.75 22.25 -6.68
C LEU A 6 39.10 22.15 -8.07
N ARG A 7 39.81 22.56 -9.12
CA ARG A 7 39.33 22.44 -10.51
C ARG A 7 39.27 21.00 -11.00
N LEU A 8 40.19 20.14 -10.59
CA LEU A 8 40.19 18.73 -10.95
C LEU A 8 39.09 17.98 -10.20
N ASP A 9 38.95 18.22 -8.89
CA ASP A 9 37.90 17.60 -8.07
C ASP A 9 36.49 18.00 -8.54
N LEU A 10 36.29 19.26 -8.98
CA LEU A 10 35.02 19.71 -9.55
C LEU A 10 34.74 19.14 -10.95
N ALA A 11 35.78 18.86 -11.75
CA ALA A 11 35.63 18.24 -13.06
C ALA A 11 35.28 16.75 -12.94
N ASP A 12 35.87 16.04 -11.97
CA ASP A 12 35.50 14.66 -11.64
C ASP A 12 34.08 14.58 -11.09
N LEU A 13 33.67 15.49 -10.19
CA LEU A 13 32.28 15.55 -9.71
C LEU A 13 31.28 15.81 -10.85
N ALA A 14 31.66 16.64 -11.82
CA ALA A 14 30.82 16.93 -12.98
C ALA A 14 30.74 15.77 -13.99
N ALA A 15 31.73 14.88 -14.00
CA ALA A 15 31.72 13.66 -14.81
C ALA A 15 30.97 12.49 -14.14
N GLU A 16 30.92 12.47 -12.80
CA GLU A 16 30.21 11.47 -12.02
C GLU A 16 28.70 11.72 -11.95
N VAL A 17 28.27 12.99 -12.08
CA VAL A 17 26.85 13.34 -12.19
C VAL A 17 26.41 13.22 -13.65
N ASP A 18 25.80 12.08 -13.98
CA ASP A 18 25.20 11.86 -15.29
C ASP A 18 24.15 12.97 -15.57
N PRO A 19 24.28 13.78 -16.64
CA PRO A 19 23.35 14.88 -16.95
C PRO A 19 21.89 14.44 -17.08
N VAL A 20 21.63 13.15 -17.21
CA VAL A 20 20.29 12.55 -17.17
C VAL A 20 19.63 12.74 -15.81
N ASP A 21 20.35 12.65 -14.68
CA ASP A 21 19.75 12.66 -13.34
C ASP A 21 19.19 14.05 -12.97
N LEU A 22 19.91 15.13 -13.29
CA LEU A 22 19.43 16.50 -13.04
C LEU A 22 18.24 16.87 -13.92
N ARG A 23 18.21 16.41 -15.18
CA ARG A 23 17.09 16.64 -16.09
C ARG A 23 15.85 15.89 -15.63
N ASP A 24 16.00 14.65 -15.16
CA ASP A 24 14.87 13.86 -14.69
C ASP A 24 14.32 14.38 -13.35
N ARG A 25 15.19 14.84 -12.44
CA ARG A 25 14.78 15.50 -11.19
C ARG A 25 14.04 16.81 -11.44
N THR A 26 14.50 17.63 -12.39
CA THR A 26 13.86 18.90 -12.74
C THR A 26 12.54 18.70 -13.49
N LEU A 27 12.44 17.69 -14.35
CA LEU A 27 11.17 17.33 -15.02
C LEU A 27 10.13 16.80 -14.04
N ARG A 28 10.51 15.99 -13.05
CA ARG A 28 9.60 15.54 -11.97
C ARG A 28 9.12 16.71 -11.11
N ALA A 29 10.01 17.62 -10.71
CA ALA A 29 9.64 18.80 -9.93
C ALA A 29 8.73 19.76 -10.71
N SER A 30 9.02 19.99 -12.00
CA SER A 30 8.23 20.87 -12.87
C SER A 30 6.82 20.32 -13.16
N ARG A 31 6.68 19.02 -13.42
CA ARG A 31 5.37 18.38 -13.65
C ARG A 31 4.46 18.47 -12.42
N ARG A 32 5.02 18.40 -11.21
CA ARG A 32 4.26 18.55 -9.97
C ARG A 32 3.63 19.95 -9.83
N LEU A 33 4.38 20.99 -10.17
CA LEU A 33 3.88 22.38 -10.18
C LEU A 33 2.84 22.62 -11.28
N GLY A 34 2.96 21.95 -12.43
CA GLY A 34 1.96 22.01 -13.51
C GLY A 34 0.61 21.43 -13.10
N ILE A 35 0.60 20.27 -12.42
CA ILE A 35 -0.63 19.59 -11.96
C ILE A 35 -1.33 20.40 -10.87
N GLN A 36 -0.59 20.99 -9.92
CA GLN A 36 -1.16 21.83 -8.86
C GLN A 36 -1.87 23.07 -9.41
N ARG A 37 -1.36 23.66 -10.52
CA ARG A 37 -2.02 24.81 -11.15
C ARG A 37 -3.29 24.45 -11.91
N ALA A 38 -3.40 23.25 -12.49
CA ALA A 38 -4.59 22.81 -13.22
C ALA A 38 -5.78 22.47 -12.30
N VAL A 39 -5.51 21.98 -11.09
CA VAL A 39 -6.55 21.70 -10.09
C VAL A 39 -7.08 23.00 -9.46
N ALA A 40 -6.20 23.97 -9.19
CA ALA A 40 -6.59 25.25 -8.60
C ALA A 40 -7.48 26.11 -9.53
N THR A 41 -7.28 26.06 -10.85
CA THR A 41 -8.11 26.81 -11.80
C THR A 41 -9.49 26.21 -12.04
N SER A 42 -9.67 24.91 -11.78
CA SER A 42 -10.94 24.20 -11.98
C SER A 42 -11.97 24.47 -10.87
N ALA A 43 -11.50 24.74 -9.64
CA ALA A 43 -12.37 25.09 -8.51
C ALA A 43 -12.98 26.51 -8.63
N ALA A 44 -12.27 27.44 -9.27
CA ALA A 44 -12.76 28.81 -9.46
C ALA A 44 -13.86 28.91 -10.53
N ALA A 45 -13.82 28.05 -11.55
CA ALA A 45 -14.82 28.05 -12.63
C ALA A 45 -16.19 27.52 -12.17
N LEU A 46 -16.23 26.55 -11.25
CA LEU A 46 -17.49 25.99 -10.74
C LEU A 46 -18.23 26.94 -9.77
N LEU A 47 -17.52 27.84 -9.09
CA LEU A 47 -18.14 28.84 -8.21
C LEU A 47 -18.79 30.00 -8.98
N LEU A 48 -18.44 30.22 -10.25
CA LEU A 48 -19.03 31.28 -11.07
C LEU A 48 -20.31 30.87 -11.82
N ILE A 49 -20.67 29.58 -11.83
CA ILE A 49 -21.91 29.08 -12.48
C ILE A 49 -23.03 28.83 -11.47
N GLY A 50 -22.73 28.80 -10.16
CA GLY A 50 -23.70 28.46 -9.10
C GLY A 50 -24.59 29.58 -8.56
N ALA A 51 -24.67 30.74 -9.20
CA ALA A 51 -25.38 31.91 -8.68
C ALA A 51 -26.40 32.49 -9.68
N ALA A 52 -27.34 31.67 -10.16
CA ALA A 52 -28.56 32.17 -10.78
C ALA A 52 -29.68 31.10 -10.78
N THR A 53 -30.70 31.27 -9.92
CA THR A 53 -32.12 30.85 -10.07
C THR A 53 -32.42 29.33 -10.21
N GLY A 54 -33.37 28.66 -9.56
CA GLY A 54 -34.48 29.02 -8.68
C GLY A 54 -35.69 28.08 -8.94
N VAL A 55 -36.14 27.38 -7.89
CA VAL A 55 -37.49 26.79 -7.60
C VAL A 55 -38.04 25.50 -8.30
N ALA A 56 -38.53 24.60 -7.42
CA ALA A 56 -39.68 23.67 -7.48
C ALA A 56 -39.61 22.35 -8.29
N PHE A 57 -39.70 21.19 -7.60
CA PHE A 57 -40.95 20.47 -7.29
C PHE A 57 -40.67 19.29 -6.34
N VAL A 58 -41.43 19.19 -5.24
CA VAL A 58 -41.49 18.01 -4.38
C VAL A 58 -42.62 17.12 -4.91
N ILE A 59 -42.28 15.94 -5.43
CA ILE A 59 -43.25 14.86 -5.68
C ILE A 59 -42.96 13.76 -4.67
N ARG A 60 -43.89 13.61 -3.72
CA ARG A 60 -43.98 12.50 -2.77
C ARG A 60 -44.67 11.33 -3.48
N PRO A 61 -44.10 10.13 -3.53
CA PRO A 61 -44.88 8.94 -3.83
C PRO A 61 -45.54 8.41 -2.55
N ASP A 62 -46.86 8.25 -2.60
CA ASP A 62 -47.66 7.53 -1.62
C ASP A 62 -47.21 6.05 -1.57
N ALA A 63 -46.74 5.61 -0.41
CA ALA A 63 -46.46 4.21 -0.13
C ALA A 63 -47.67 3.58 0.60
N SER A 64 -48.70 3.24 -0.16
CA SER A 64 -49.80 2.38 0.30
C SER A 64 -49.54 0.94 -0.16
N GLY A 65 -48.56 0.28 0.47
CA GLY A 65 -48.29 -1.15 0.28
C GLY A 65 -48.91 -1.99 1.41
N PRO A 66 -49.48 -3.17 1.14
CA PRO A 66 -50.02 -4.04 2.18
C PRO A 66 -48.93 -4.53 3.14
N ALA A 67 -49.27 -4.60 4.43
CA ALA A 67 -48.39 -5.01 5.51
C ALA A 67 -47.83 -6.44 5.29
N PRO A 68 -46.54 -6.68 5.57
CA PRO A 68 -45.98 -8.03 5.52
C PRO A 68 -46.52 -8.88 6.68
N LEU A 69 -46.94 -10.10 6.36
CA LEU A 69 -47.30 -11.15 7.31
C LEU A 69 -46.06 -11.57 8.13
N PRO A 70 -46.22 -11.93 9.42
CA PRO A 70 -45.10 -12.41 10.24
C PRO A 70 -44.60 -13.77 9.74
N ALA A 71 -43.27 -13.90 9.65
CA ALA A 71 -42.60 -15.16 9.35
C ALA A 71 -42.51 -16.02 10.62
N ASP A 72 -43.01 -17.26 10.51
CA ASP A 72 -42.87 -18.29 11.54
C ASP A 72 -41.38 -18.65 11.75
N THR A 73 -40.94 -18.59 13.00
CA THR A 73 -39.60 -18.99 13.43
C THR A 73 -39.65 -20.43 13.94
N PRO A 74 -38.86 -21.37 13.39
CA PRO A 74 -38.67 -22.66 14.04
C PRO A 74 -37.73 -22.50 15.23
N SER A 75 -38.26 -22.75 16.43
CA SER A 75 -37.45 -22.94 17.64
C SER A 75 -36.83 -24.33 17.64
N VAL A 76 -35.51 -24.40 17.63
CA VAL A 76 -34.76 -25.64 17.86
C VAL A 76 -34.41 -25.70 19.35
N THR A 77 -35.09 -26.59 20.08
CA THR A 77 -34.76 -26.95 21.46
C THR A 77 -33.60 -27.94 21.44
N VAL A 78 -32.43 -27.54 21.94
CA VAL A 78 -31.29 -28.44 22.17
C VAL A 78 -31.33 -28.91 23.64
N ALA A 79 -31.43 -30.23 23.82
CA ALA A 79 -31.37 -30.88 25.13
C ALA A 79 -29.91 -31.00 25.62
N PRO A 80 -29.63 -30.81 26.92
CA PRO A 80 -28.31 -31.06 27.50
C PRO A 80 -28.12 -32.55 27.82
N THR A 81 -26.93 -33.09 27.55
CA THR A 81 -26.50 -34.43 28.00
C THR A 81 -25.07 -34.32 28.59
N PRO A 82 -24.60 -35.23 29.46
CA PRO A 82 -24.20 -34.90 30.81
C PRO A 82 -22.69 -34.93 31.04
N THR A 83 -22.31 -34.32 32.17
CA THR A 83 -21.00 -34.29 32.80
C THR A 83 -20.45 -35.70 33.10
N GLY A 84 -19.31 -36.03 32.52
CA GLY A 84 -18.48 -37.17 32.90
C GLY A 84 -17.17 -36.70 33.53
N SER A 85 -17.02 -36.94 34.83
CA SER A 85 -15.75 -36.86 35.58
C SER A 85 -14.91 -38.12 35.31
N PRO A 86 -13.58 -38.02 35.28
CA PRO A 86 -12.86 -38.71 36.34
C PRO A 86 -11.67 -37.95 36.92
N SER A 87 -11.48 -38.24 38.21
CA SER A 87 -10.34 -37.94 39.07
C SER A 87 -9.06 -38.66 38.58
N GLY A 88 -7.93 -37.94 38.58
CA GLY A 88 -6.60 -38.49 38.30
C GLY A 88 -5.54 -37.69 39.07
N LEU A 89 -4.79 -38.39 39.93
CA LEU A 89 -3.77 -37.89 40.85
C LEU A 89 -2.62 -37.11 40.17
N PRO A 90 -1.95 -36.19 40.88
CA PRO A 90 -0.80 -35.44 40.37
C PRO A 90 0.48 -36.29 40.37
N PRO A 91 1.25 -36.35 39.27
CA PRO A 91 2.64 -36.80 39.33
C PRO A 91 3.54 -35.67 39.87
N THR A 92 4.31 -36.00 40.90
CA THR A 92 5.47 -35.24 41.37
C THR A 92 6.51 -35.15 40.26
N VAL A 93 6.86 -33.93 39.84
CA VAL A 93 7.93 -33.69 38.87
C VAL A 93 9.09 -32.98 39.57
N SER A 94 10.25 -33.64 39.57
CA SER A 94 11.52 -33.08 40.02
C SER A 94 11.95 -31.89 39.16
N PRO A 95 12.66 -30.89 39.71
CA PRO A 95 13.20 -29.78 38.94
C PRO A 95 14.41 -30.27 38.12
N GLY A 96 14.15 -30.63 36.87
CA GLY A 96 15.19 -30.81 35.86
C GLY A 96 15.65 -29.44 35.37
N THR A 97 16.86 -29.05 35.75
CA THR A 97 17.60 -27.92 35.20
C THR A 97 17.65 -28.03 33.68
N SER A 98 16.74 -27.35 33.00
CA SER A 98 16.77 -27.22 31.56
C SER A 98 17.59 -25.99 31.24
N GLU A 99 18.86 -26.21 30.90
CA GLU A 99 19.66 -25.24 30.18
C GLU A 99 18.90 -24.91 28.89
N GLY A 100 18.23 -23.75 28.90
CA GLY A 100 17.61 -23.16 27.73
C GLY A 100 18.70 -22.80 26.74
N SER A 101 19.04 -23.75 25.87
CA SER A 101 19.64 -23.45 24.59
C SER A 101 18.62 -22.58 23.84
N ASN A 102 18.79 -21.26 23.99
CA ASN A 102 18.22 -20.26 23.10
C ASN A 102 18.90 -20.42 21.75
N ASP A 103 18.67 -21.55 21.09
CA ASP A 103 18.87 -21.69 19.66
C ASP A 103 17.70 -20.96 19.01
N SER A 104 17.74 -19.63 19.14
CA SER A 104 16.90 -18.71 18.39
C SER A 104 17.37 -18.82 16.95
N ALA A 105 17.02 -19.92 16.30
CA ALA A 105 17.21 -20.11 14.87
C ALA A 105 16.64 -18.87 14.21
N ALA A 106 17.52 -18.04 13.66
CA ALA A 106 17.16 -16.80 13.00
C ALA A 106 16.02 -17.12 12.05
N LYS A 107 14.86 -16.49 12.26
CA LYS A 107 13.71 -16.72 11.40
C LYS A 107 13.99 -15.99 10.09
N GLU A 108 14.74 -16.66 9.22
CA GLU A 108 15.09 -16.19 7.90
C GLU A 108 13.79 -15.80 7.17
N LEU A 109 13.81 -14.71 6.40
CA LEU A 109 12.68 -14.32 5.55
C LEU A 109 12.41 -15.45 4.55
N THR A 110 11.40 -16.28 4.83
CA THR A 110 11.05 -17.44 3.99
C THR A 110 10.37 -17.04 2.69
N GLY A 111 9.68 -15.90 2.70
CA GLY A 111 8.99 -15.34 1.55
C GLY A 111 9.91 -14.67 0.52
N THR A 112 9.28 -14.15 -0.54
CA THR A 112 9.91 -13.45 -1.65
C THR A 112 9.66 -11.95 -1.55
N LEU A 113 10.73 -11.15 -1.61
CA LEU A 113 10.67 -9.70 -1.77
C LEU A 113 10.63 -9.34 -3.25
N TYR A 114 9.67 -8.52 -3.67
CA TYR A 114 9.56 -8.06 -5.04
C TYR A 114 10.04 -6.62 -5.15
N TYR A 115 11.03 -6.36 -6.00
CA TYR A 115 11.56 -5.02 -6.24
C TYR A 115 11.28 -4.56 -7.67
N LEU A 116 11.18 -3.24 -7.85
CA LEU A 116 11.09 -2.58 -9.13
C LEU A 116 12.37 -1.81 -9.43
N GLY A 117 13.05 -2.23 -10.50
CA GLY A 117 14.06 -1.44 -11.19
C GLY A 117 13.50 -0.81 -12.46
N ARG A 118 14.22 0.20 -12.97
CA ARG A 118 13.92 0.86 -14.24
C ARG A 118 15.19 0.97 -15.07
N THR A 119 15.08 0.64 -16.35
CA THR A 119 16.06 1.00 -17.38
C THR A 119 15.50 2.17 -18.18
N SER A 120 16.20 2.57 -19.25
CA SER A 120 15.68 3.57 -20.19
C SER A 120 14.46 3.08 -20.98
N THR A 121 14.26 1.77 -21.12
CA THR A 121 13.23 1.16 -21.96
C THR A 121 12.22 0.32 -21.20
N ASP A 122 12.60 -0.22 -20.05
CA ASP A 122 11.83 -1.24 -19.35
C ASP A 122 11.74 -0.95 -17.85
N ALA A 123 10.59 -1.29 -17.28
CA ALA A 123 10.46 -1.58 -15.87
C ALA A 123 10.79 -3.06 -15.63
N VAL A 124 11.67 -3.33 -14.68
CA VAL A 124 12.18 -4.68 -14.39
C VAL A 124 11.73 -5.08 -12.99
N VAL A 125 10.99 -6.18 -12.89
CA VAL A 125 10.56 -6.74 -11.59
C VAL A 125 11.54 -7.82 -11.18
N HIS A 126 12.14 -7.63 -10.01
CA HIS A 126 13.06 -8.55 -9.36
C HIS A 126 12.33 -9.30 -8.26
N ALA A 127 12.63 -10.59 -8.10
CA ALA A 127 12.19 -11.42 -6.99
C ALA A 127 13.42 -11.89 -6.21
N VAL A 128 13.48 -11.53 -4.93
CA VAL A 128 14.60 -11.87 -4.04
C VAL A 128 14.12 -12.82 -2.95
N GLN A 129 14.75 -13.98 -2.86
CA GLN A 129 14.47 -15.00 -1.84
C GLN A 129 15.77 -15.68 -1.42
N GLY A 130 16.03 -15.79 -0.11
CA GLY A 130 17.27 -16.39 0.42
C GLY A 130 18.56 -15.75 -0.15
N GLY A 131 18.53 -14.44 -0.40
CA GLY A 131 19.64 -13.69 -1.02
C GLY A 131 19.81 -13.87 -2.53
N ALA A 132 19.07 -14.78 -3.17
CA ALA A 132 19.09 -14.93 -4.63
C ALA A 132 18.17 -13.91 -5.29
N ASP A 133 18.72 -13.10 -6.21
CA ASP A 133 17.96 -12.18 -7.06
C ASP A 133 17.70 -12.81 -8.45
N ARG A 134 16.44 -12.75 -8.91
CA ARG A 134 16.06 -13.08 -10.27
C ARG A 134 15.13 -12.02 -10.84
N THR A 135 15.35 -11.64 -12.10
CA THR A 135 14.34 -10.91 -12.87
C THR A 135 13.18 -11.84 -13.20
N VAL A 136 11.98 -11.50 -12.76
CA VAL A 136 10.75 -12.27 -13.05
C VAL A 136 9.94 -11.66 -14.18
N ALA A 137 9.93 -10.35 -14.35
CA ALA A 137 9.20 -9.71 -15.44
C ALA A 137 9.94 -8.48 -15.99
N ARG A 138 9.71 -8.20 -17.28
CA ARG A 138 10.12 -6.96 -17.95
C ARG A 138 8.89 -6.36 -18.61
N VAL A 139 8.55 -5.12 -18.24
CA VAL A 139 7.40 -4.40 -18.78
C VAL A 139 7.93 -3.20 -19.56
N PRO A 140 7.73 -3.14 -20.89
CA PRO A 140 8.17 -1.99 -21.69
C PRO A 140 7.52 -0.70 -21.22
N LEU A 141 8.31 0.36 -21.03
CA LEU A 141 7.82 1.67 -20.59
C LEU A 141 7.05 2.44 -21.68
N GLY A 142 7.15 2.03 -22.95
CA GLY A 142 6.33 2.59 -24.04
C GLY A 142 6.53 4.08 -24.33
N GLY A 143 7.58 4.71 -23.78
CA GLY A 143 7.85 6.15 -23.90
C GLY A 143 6.95 7.05 -23.04
N GLU A 144 6.12 6.45 -22.18
CA GLU A 144 5.13 7.15 -21.37
C GLU A 144 5.32 6.78 -19.87
N PRO A 145 5.08 7.69 -18.92
CA PRO A 145 5.47 7.48 -17.51
C PRO A 145 4.51 6.58 -16.71
N CYS A 146 3.33 6.27 -17.24
CA CYS A 146 2.22 5.59 -16.59
C CYS A 146 2.56 4.14 -16.24
N VAL A 147 3.15 3.37 -17.16
CA VAL A 147 3.64 2.01 -16.90
C VAL A 147 4.59 2.05 -15.71
N GLY A 148 5.62 2.91 -15.77
CA GLY A 148 6.62 3.02 -14.73
C GLY A 148 6.04 3.40 -13.36
N ASN A 149 4.93 4.16 -13.32
CA ASN A 149 4.32 4.63 -12.08
C ASN A 149 3.24 3.69 -11.53
N SER A 150 2.66 2.81 -12.35
CA SER A 150 1.49 2.01 -11.94
C SER A 150 1.80 0.55 -11.61
N ILE A 151 2.98 0.04 -11.96
CA ILE A 151 3.34 -1.37 -11.71
C ILE A 151 3.16 -1.73 -10.23
N THR A 152 2.41 -2.78 -9.93
CA THR A 152 2.22 -3.29 -8.57
C THR A 152 2.11 -4.82 -8.56
N VAL A 153 2.51 -5.44 -7.46
CA VAL A 153 2.50 -6.91 -7.26
C VAL A 153 1.42 -7.25 -6.25
N SER A 154 0.63 -8.29 -6.53
CA SER A 154 -0.39 -8.75 -5.58
C SER A 154 0.25 -9.23 -4.28
N PRO A 155 -0.42 -9.10 -3.12
CA PRO A 155 0.15 -9.51 -1.83
C PRO A 155 0.66 -10.96 -1.73
N ASN A 156 0.16 -11.87 -2.56
CA ASN A 156 0.63 -13.26 -2.65
C ASN A 156 1.73 -13.49 -3.70
N GLY A 157 2.24 -12.43 -4.34
CA GLY A 157 3.31 -12.52 -5.34
C GLY A 157 2.92 -13.20 -6.65
N GLN A 158 1.64 -13.49 -6.91
CA GLN A 158 1.22 -14.25 -8.09
C GLN A 158 0.89 -13.39 -9.31
N ARG A 159 0.54 -12.11 -9.11
CA ARG A 159 0.00 -11.25 -10.16
C ARG A 159 0.76 -9.93 -10.24
N LEU A 160 0.91 -9.45 -11.46
CA LEU A 160 1.44 -8.15 -11.79
C LEU A 160 0.33 -7.29 -12.41
N ALA A 161 0.14 -6.07 -11.93
CA ALA A 161 -0.81 -5.10 -12.50
C ALA A 161 -0.09 -3.81 -12.90
N TRP A 162 -0.49 -3.19 -14.00
CA TRP A 162 -0.03 -1.86 -14.42
C TRP A 162 -1.02 -1.24 -15.40
N VAL A 163 -0.84 0.03 -15.74
CA VAL A 163 -1.60 0.74 -16.77
C VAL A 163 -0.67 1.01 -17.95
N GLU A 164 -1.14 0.73 -19.17
CA GLU A 164 -0.42 1.02 -20.43
C GLU A 164 -1.25 1.85 -21.39
N ASP A 165 -0.61 2.34 -22.46
CA ASP A 165 -1.24 3.13 -23.53
C ASP A 165 -2.03 4.33 -22.97
N ALA A 166 -1.45 5.02 -21.98
CA ALA A 166 -2.10 6.14 -21.34
C ALA A 166 -2.08 7.39 -22.22
N ASP A 167 -3.19 8.13 -22.19
CA ASP A 167 -3.30 9.43 -22.80
C ASP A 167 -2.51 10.50 -22.03
N ALA A 168 -2.51 11.73 -22.54
CA ALA A 168 -1.84 12.86 -21.89
C ALA A 168 -2.40 13.22 -20.50
N ALA A 169 -3.61 12.76 -20.18
CA ALA A 169 -4.24 12.93 -18.87
C ALA A 169 -3.87 11.80 -17.89
N GLY A 170 -3.13 10.77 -18.34
CA GLY A 170 -2.68 9.66 -17.53
C GLY A 170 -3.74 8.57 -17.34
N PHE A 171 -4.64 8.41 -18.29
CA PHE A 171 -5.64 7.33 -18.31
C PHE A 171 -5.36 6.35 -19.44
N GLY A 172 -5.31 5.05 -19.12
CA GLY A 172 -4.94 4.00 -20.08
C GLY A 172 -5.67 2.68 -19.87
N ALA A 173 -5.09 1.61 -20.41
CA ALA A 173 -5.59 0.24 -20.24
C ALA A 173 -4.98 -0.41 -18.99
N LEU A 174 -5.82 -0.88 -18.07
CA LEU A 174 -5.36 -1.71 -16.95
C LEU A 174 -5.01 -3.11 -17.47
N MET A 175 -3.77 -3.50 -17.24
CA MET A 175 -3.20 -4.80 -17.59
C MET A 175 -3.00 -5.63 -16.33
N ILE A 176 -3.23 -6.94 -16.47
CA ILE A 176 -2.86 -7.96 -15.49
C ILE A 176 -2.07 -9.04 -16.20
N ALA A 177 -1.04 -9.55 -15.53
CA ALA A 177 -0.28 -10.72 -15.92
C ALA A 177 -0.01 -11.62 -14.71
N ALA A 178 0.49 -12.82 -14.96
CA ALA A 178 1.21 -13.59 -13.95
C ALA A 178 2.50 -12.84 -13.56
N ILE A 179 3.08 -13.18 -12.40
CA ILE A 179 4.28 -12.50 -11.88
C ILE A 179 5.51 -12.61 -12.80
N ASP A 180 5.55 -13.64 -13.64
CA ASP A 180 6.58 -13.83 -14.67
C ASP A 180 6.32 -13.02 -15.96
N GLY A 181 5.28 -12.20 -15.98
CA GLY A 181 4.83 -11.43 -17.14
C GLY A 181 4.00 -12.21 -18.16
N THR A 182 3.82 -13.52 -17.99
CA THR A 182 3.00 -14.35 -18.89
C THR A 182 1.50 -14.10 -18.67
N HIS A 183 0.67 -14.59 -19.60
CA HIS A 183 -0.79 -14.45 -19.52
C HIS A 183 -1.28 -13.00 -19.40
N LYS A 184 -0.52 -12.05 -19.96
CA LYS A 184 -0.88 -10.64 -20.03
C LYS A 184 -2.24 -10.48 -20.71
N ARG A 185 -3.14 -9.75 -20.05
CA ARG A 185 -4.47 -9.41 -20.58
C ARG A 185 -4.96 -8.06 -20.08
N LYS A 186 -5.79 -7.41 -20.89
CA LYS A 186 -6.49 -6.18 -20.52
C LYS A 186 -7.70 -6.49 -19.66
N LEU A 187 -7.85 -5.80 -18.53
CA LEU A 187 -9.00 -5.92 -17.63
C LEU A 187 -9.98 -4.76 -17.72
N ALA A 188 -9.47 -3.54 -17.92
CA ALA A 188 -10.29 -2.33 -17.99
C ALA A 188 -9.63 -1.29 -18.89
N ALA A 189 -10.41 -0.29 -19.29
CA ALA A 189 -9.94 0.90 -20.01
C ALA A 189 -10.20 2.14 -19.16
N GLU A 190 -9.59 3.26 -19.58
CA GLU A 190 -9.73 4.58 -18.96
C GLU A 190 -9.35 4.55 -17.48
N VAL A 191 -8.31 3.78 -17.14
CA VAL A 191 -7.80 3.62 -15.78
C VAL A 191 -6.69 4.62 -15.54
N GLY A 192 -6.83 5.42 -14.49
CA GLY A 192 -5.84 6.40 -14.09
C GLY A 192 -4.60 5.74 -13.48
N CYS A 193 -3.42 6.19 -13.88
CA CYS A 193 -2.14 5.76 -13.30
C CYS A 193 -1.42 6.84 -12.50
N LEU A 194 -2.02 8.02 -12.42
CA LEU A 194 -1.49 9.13 -11.65
C LEU A 194 -2.10 9.13 -10.25
N GLY A 195 -1.36 9.72 -9.32
CA GLY A 195 -1.79 9.90 -7.94
C GLY A 195 -1.34 8.78 -7.01
N SER A 196 -1.67 8.95 -5.73
CA SER A 196 -1.14 8.16 -4.63
C SER A 196 -1.61 6.72 -4.59
N THR A 197 -2.71 6.43 -5.26
CA THR A 197 -3.47 5.19 -5.10
C THR A 197 -3.99 4.73 -6.47
N ALA A 198 -3.14 4.87 -7.49
CA ALA A 198 -3.48 4.51 -8.87
C ALA A 198 -4.06 3.09 -8.97
N LEU A 199 -3.33 2.11 -8.44
CA LEU A 199 -3.75 0.71 -8.32
C LEU A 199 -3.52 0.26 -6.87
N VAL A 200 -4.59 -0.15 -6.17
CA VAL A 200 -4.53 -0.60 -4.77
C VAL A 200 -5.11 -2.00 -4.65
N TRP A 201 -4.29 -2.95 -4.19
CA TRP A 201 -4.75 -4.31 -3.93
C TRP A 201 -5.64 -4.37 -2.69
N MET A 202 -6.75 -5.11 -2.79
CA MET A 202 -7.57 -5.56 -1.67
C MET A 202 -7.46 -7.08 -1.59
N GLY A 203 -6.49 -7.55 -0.81
CA GLY A 203 -6.07 -8.95 -0.86
C GLY A 203 -5.39 -9.27 -2.19
N SER A 204 -5.37 -10.55 -2.59
CA SER A 204 -4.61 -10.99 -3.77
C SER A 204 -5.39 -11.00 -5.09
N ASP A 205 -6.72 -10.94 -5.03
CA ASP A 205 -7.59 -11.16 -6.19
C ASP A 205 -8.53 -9.98 -6.50
N ARG A 206 -8.43 -8.89 -5.75
CA ARG A 206 -9.21 -7.68 -5.99
C ARG A 206 -8.30 -6.47 -6.07
N LEU A 207 -8.60 -5.60 -7.02
CA LEU A 207 -7.84 -4.39 -7.29
C LEU A 207 -8.79 -3.21 -7.37
N VAL A 208 -8.49 -2.16 -6.61
CA VAL A 208 -9.15 -0.87 -6.68
C VAL A 208 -8.35 0.04 -7.61
N PHE A 209 -9.05 0.76 -8.48
CA PHE A 209 -8.46 1.77 -9.34
C PHE A 209 -9.46 2.90 -9.62
N ARG A 210 -8.96 4.02 -10.15
CA ARG A 210 -9.77 5.18 -10.55
C ARG A 210 -10.02 5.21 -12.06
N GLN A 211 -11.23 5.55 -12.47
CA GLN A 211 -11.59 5.80 -13.88
C GLN A 211 -11.57 7.29 -14.24
N THR A 212 -11.62 7.60 -15.54
CA THR A 212 -11.59 8.98 -16.08
C THR A 212 -12.74 9.87 -15.58
N ASP A 213 -13.91 9.28 -15.31
CA ASP A 213 -15.07 9.95 -14.70
C ASP A 213 -14.90 10.24 -13.20
N GLY A 214 -13.76 9.85 -12.62
CA GLY A 214 -13.47 9.98 -11.21
C GLY A 214 -13.97 8.82 -10.35
N ALA A 215 -14.70 7.85 -10.92
CA ALA A 215 -15.23 6.73 -10.18
C ALA A 215 -14.11 5.81 -9.68
N SER A 216 -14.26 5.35 -8.44
CA SER A 216 -13.46 4.25 -7.91
C SER A 216 -14.12 2.93 -8.26
N VAL A 217 -13.36 2.00 -8.83
CA VAL A 217 -13.84 0.68 -9.23
C VAL A 217 -13.07 -0.40 -8.49
N LEU A 218 -13.78 -1.25 -7.77
CA LEU A 218 -13.25 -2.51 -7.24
C LEU A 218 -13.48 -3.62 -8.28
N MET A 219 -12.40 -4.25 -8.73
CA MET A 219 -12.42 -5.30 -9.75
C MET A 219 -11.90 -6.61 -9.17
N ASN A 220 -12.60 -7.72 -9.40
CA ASN A 220 -12.04 -9.06 -9.22
C ASN A 220 -11.16 -9.38 -10.44
N VAL A 221 -9.84 -9.46 -10.22
CA VAL A 221 -8.86 -9.63 -11.31
C VAL A 221 -8.80 -11.05 -11.85
N VAL A 222 -9.40 -12.02 -11.16
CA VAL A 222 -9.52 -13.41 -11.64
C VAL A 222 -10.67 -13.50 -12.61
N SER A 223 -11.88 -13.15 -12.17
CA SER A 223 -13.09 -13.23 -12.98
C SER A 223 -13.23 -12.11 -14.00
N ALA A 224 -12.41 -11.06 -13.91
CA ALA A 224 -12.54 -9.82 -14.69
C ALA A 224 -13.94 -9.19 -14.56
N LYS A 225 -14.48 -9.20 -13.34
CA LYS A 225 -15.80 -8.64 -13.04
C LYS A 225 -15.68 -7.56 -11.98
N ARG A 226 -16.44 -6.48 -12.17
CA ARG A 226 -16.64 -5.48 -11.12
C ARG A 226 -17.26 -6.15 -9.91
N VAL A 227 -16.78 -5.78 -8.73
CA VAL A 227 -17.36 -6.20 -7.46
C VAL A 227 -18.34 -5.12 -7.04
N ASP A 228 -19.61 -5.48 -6.89
CA ASP A 228 -20.62 -4.56 -6.37
C ASP A 228 -20.32 -4.23 -4.90
N GLY A 229 -20.56 -2.97 -4.51
CA GLY A 229 -20.68 -2.63 -3.09
C GLY A 229 -19.67 -1.64 -2.51
N ASP A 230 -18.71 -1.14 -3.28
CA ASP A 230 -17.83 -0.07 -2.77
C ASP A 230 -17.60 1.04 -3.80
N ARG A 231 -18.40 2.11 -3.68
CA ARG A 231 -18.16 3.38 -4.40
C ARG A 231 -17.10 4.24 -3.71
N GLY A 232 -16.60 3.78 -2.56
CA GLY A 232 -15.82 4.47 -1.55
C GLY A 232 -15.47 5.91 -1.87
N GLN A 233 -16.12 6.84 -1.17
CA GLN A 233 -15.79 8.26 -1.22
C GLN A 233 -14.49 8.57 -0.44
N GLU A 234 -13.87 7.54 0.14
CA GLU A 234 -12.69 7.68 0.97
C GLU A 234 -11.44 7.82 0.11
N THR A 235 -10.52 8.65 0.59
CA THR A 235 -9.22 8.89 -0.01
C THR A 235 -8.15 8.07 0.70
N ASP A 236 -6.96 7.99 0.09
CA ASP A 236 -5.76 7.41 0.72
C ASP A 236 -5.96 5.96 1.22
N ARG A 237 -6.70 5.17 0.43
CA ARG A 237 -7.03 3.78 0.76
C ARG A 237 -5.80 2.88 0.76
N CYS A 238 -5.65 2.13 1.83
CA CYS A 238 -4.63 1.11 2.02
C CYS A 238 -5.26 -0.11 2.70
N TRP A 239 -5.19 -1.27 2.05
CA TRP A 239 -5.73 -2.52 2.60
C TRP A 239 -4.64 -3.37 3.27
N SER A 240 -5.05 -4.17 4.25
CA SER A 240 -4.22 -5.26 4.77
C SER A 240 -3.94 -6.28 3.68
N ALA A 241 -2.87 -7.06 3.82
CA ALA A 241 -2.46 -8.02 2.80
C ALA A 241 -3.53 -9.09 2.47
N ASP A 242 -4.45 -9.38 3.39
CA ASP A 242 -5.63 -10.24 3.16
C ASP A 242 -6.89 -9.49 2.70
N GLY A 243 -6.84 -8.17 2.60
CA GLY A 243 -7.97 -7.32 2.21
C GLY A 243 -9.08 -7.22 3.27
N ARG A 244 -8.84 -7.63 4.52
CA ARG A 244 -9.86 -7.58 5.58
C ARG A 244 -9.97 -6.22 6.26
N TYR A 245 -8.88 -5.47 6.35
CA TYR A 245 -8.84 -4.18 7.02
C TYR A 245 -8.45 -3.10 6.02
N LEU A 246 -9.16 -1.97 6.07
CA LEU A 246 -8.91 -0.79 5.26
C LEU A 246 -8.52 0.36 6.17
N ALA A 247 -7.34 0.93 5.98
CA ALA A 247 -7.00 2.26 6.42
C ALA A 247 -7.34 3.26 5.31
N ALA A 248 -8.10 4.31 5.63
CA ALA A 248 -8.49 5.34 4.66
C ALA A 248 -8.78 6.67 5.38
N GLN A 249 -9.14 7.69 4.61
CA GLN A 249 -9.54 8.99 5.12
C GLN A 249 -10.88 9.44 4.51
N ASP A 250 -11.75 10.02 5.33
CA ASP A 250 -12.97 10.70 4.89
C ASP A 250 -13.18 12.02 5.64
N ALA A 251 -14.38 12.61 5.53
CA ALA A 251 -14.73 13.87 6.18
C ALA A 251 -14.62 13.85 7.72
N SER A 252 -14.64 12.66 8.35
CA SER A 252 -14.44 12.49 9.80
C SER A 252 -12.98 12.30 10.21
N GLY A 253 -12.06 12.21 9.23
CA GLY A 253 -10.62 12.02 9.47
C GLY A 253 -10.12 10.62 9.08
N PRO A 254 -8.90 10.27 9.51
CA PRO A 254 -8.31 8.97 9.25
C PRO A 254 -9.01 7.88 10.05
N PHE A 255 -9.26 6.73 9.43
CA PHE A 255 -9.88 5.60 10.10
C PHE A 255 -9.30 4.26 9.63
N VAL A 256 -9.50 3.24 10.45
CA VAL A 256 -9.38 1.84 10.06
C VAL A 256 -10.75 1.18 10.17
N SER A 257 -11.16 0.46 9.12
CA SER A 257 -12.37 -0.33 9.09
C SER A 257 -12.06 -1.80 8.81
N GLY A 258 -12.94 -2.69 9.27
CA GLY A 258 -12.84 -4.13 9.07
C GLY A 258 -14.11 -4.83 9.56
N PRO A 259 -14.09 -6.17 9.72
CA PRO A 259 -15.28 -6.93 10.12
C PRO A 259 -15.90 -6.41 11.42
N GLY A 260 -17.08 -5.81 11.31
CA GLY A 260 -17.86 -5.31 12.46
C GLY A 260 -17.24 -4.12 13.20
N SER A 261 -16.23 -3.44 12.64
CA SER A 261 -15.60 -2.31 13.32
C SER A 261 -15.12 -1.22 12.38
N ARG A 262 -15.24 0.02 12.87
CA ARG A 262 -14.64 1.22 12.28
C ARG A 262 -14.09 2.05 13.44
N ARG A 263 -12.82 2.46 13.35
CA ARG A 263 -12.12 3.20 14.41
C ARG A 263 -11.40 4.38 13.81
N LEU A 264 -11.69 5.57 14.32
CA LEU A 264 -10.93 6.77 13.99
C LEU A 264 -9.58 6.71 14.70
N TYR A 265 -8.55 7.22 14.06
CA TYR A 265 -7.25 7.44 14.67
C TYR A 265 -6.69 8.78 14.21
N ASN A 266 -5.83 9.37 15.03
CA ASN A 266 -5.14 10.60 14.71
C ASN A 266 -3.63 10.35 14.61
N TYR A 267 -2.98 11.11 13.75
CA TYR A 267 -1.53 11.21 13.70
C TYR A 267 -1.16 12.66 13.39
N GLU A 268 -0.33 13.21 14.25
CA GLU A 268 0.21 14.56 14.11
C GLU A 268 1.68 14.43 13.72
N PRO A 269 2.01 14.58 12.43
CA PRO A 269 3.41 14.58 11.99
C PRO A 269 4.13 15.83 12.51
N PRO A 270 5.48 15.81 12.56
CA PRO A 270 6.27 17.04 12.69
C PRO A 270 5.86 18.07 11.62
N SER A 271 5.56 19.31 12.03
CA SER A 271 4.97 20.33 11.16
C SER A 271 5.85 20.69 9.96
N GLU A 272 7.17 20.77 10.16
CA GLU A 272 8.12 21.13 9.10
C GLU A 272 8.10 20.13 7.93
N ASP A 273 7.99 18.83 8.23
CA ASP A 273 7.90 17.80 7.21
C ASP A 273 6.50 17.73 6.58
N ALA A 274 5.46 17.92 7.39
CA ALA A 274 4.08 17.89 6.90
C ALA A 274 3.84 18.93 5.80
N ASP A 275 4.33 20.17 5.98
CA ASP A 275 4.18 21.24 4.99
C ASP A 275 4.95 20.93 3.70
N LYS A 276 6.16 20.36 3.83
CA LYS A 276 7.00 19.96 2.69
C LYS A 276 6.34 18.88 1.83
N TYR A 277 5.62 17.95 2.45
CA TYR A 277 5.08 16.78 1.77
C TYR A 277 3.55 16.78 1.61
N ASP A 278 2.87 17.89 1.84
CA ASP A 278 1.41 17.98 1.71
C ASP A 278 0.68 16.98 2.64
N GLY A 279 1.23 16.82 3.84
CA GLY A 279 0.74 15.92 4.88
C GLY A 279 1.19 14.47 4.74
N TRP A 280 0.40 13.58 5.33
CA TRP A 280 0.69 12.15 5.45
C TRP A 280 -0.50 11.30 5.00
N SER A 281 -0.25 10.02 4.73
CA SER A 281 -1.25 9.02 4.36
C SER A 281 -0.92 7.66 4.95
N ALA A 282 -1.93 6.79 5.05
CA ALA A 282 -1.72 5.39 5.41
C ALA A 282 -0.95 4.67 4.29
N ARG A 283 0.05 3.88 4.68
CA ARG A 283 0.95 3.15 3.78
C ARG A 283 0.83 1.65 3.91
N SER A 284 0.54 1.15 5.10
CA SER A 284 0.29 -0.27 5.33
C SER A 284 -0.61 -0.40 6.56
N VAL A 285 -1.42 -1.46 6.62
CA VAL A 285 -2.26 -1.75 7.79
C VAL A 285 -2.07 -3.20 8.20
N SER A 286 -1.90 -3.39 9.50
CA SER A 286 -1.74 -4.71 10.12
C SER A 286 -2.95 -5.63 9.87
N MET A 287 -2.70 -6.93 9.90
CA MET A 287 -3.68 -8.00 9.65
C MET A 287 -4.82 -8.09 10.67
N ASP A 288 -4.75 -7.30 11.74
CA ASP A 288 -5.79 -7.18 12.77
C ASP A 288 -6.32 -5.74 12.90
N GLY A 289 -5.90 -4.84 12.02
CA GLY A 289 -6.29 -3.43 12.00
C GLY A 289 -5.87 -2.63 13.24
N ARG A 290 -4.98 -3.14 14.10
CA ARG A 290 -4.54 -2.43 15.31
C ARG A 290 -3.48 -1.38 15.04
N PHE A 291 -2.69 -1.56 13.98
CA PHE A 291 -1.58 -0.70 13.60
C PHE A 291 -1.68 -0.24 12.15
N VAL A 292 -1.31 1.01 11.91
CA VAL A 292 -1.17 1.63 10.59
C VAL A 292 0.23 2.20 10.45
N ALA A 293 0.92 1.85 9.39
CA ALA A 293 2.15 2.52 8.98
C ALA A 293 1.75 3.77 8.20
N VAL A 294 2.36 4.91 8.53
CA VAL A 294 2.07 6.21 7.91
C VAL A 294 3.32 6.74 7.21
N GLY A 295 3.11 7.48 6.13
CA GLY A 295 4.15 8.04 5.30
C GLY A 295 3.71 9.32 4.60
N TRP A 296 4.67 10.04 4.03
CA TRP A 296 4.47 11.36 3.41
C TRP A 296 3.64 11.30 2.13
N LYS A 297 2.67 12.22 1.91
CA LYS A 297 1.84 12.23 0.69
C LYS A 297 2.63 12.62 -0.56
N GLY A 298 3.53 13.58 -0.42
CA GLY A 298 4.30 14.20 -1.49
C GLY A 298 5.46 13.38 -2.05
N THR A 299 5.53 12.10 -1.68
CA THR A 299 6.50 11.11 -2.18
C THR A 299 5.81 10.21 -3.21
N ASP A 300 6.47 9.22 -3.82
CA ASP A 300 5.78 8.32 -4.76
C ASP A 300 4.86 7.37 -3.97
N PRO A 301 3.54 7.59 -3.93
CA PRO A 301 2.72 6.94 -2.94
C PRO A 301 2.27 5.55 -3.40
N SER A 302 2.33 5.28 -4.71
CA SER A 302 2.09 3.96 -5.32
C SER A 302 3.09 2.91 -4.84
N ARG A 303 4.20 3.35 -4.27
CA ARG A 303 5.34 2.54 -3.86
C ARG A 303 5.38 2.25 -2.37
N HIS A 304 4.49 2.88 -1.60
CA HIS A 304 4.53 2.87 -0.13
C HIS A 304 5.88 3.32 0.45
N ASP A 305 6.73 3.94 -0.39
CA ASP A 305 8.02 4.51 0.01
C ASP A 305 7.77 5.72 0.94
N ASP A 306 8.72 5.94 1.84
CA ASP A 306 8.72 6.99 2.86
C ASP A 306 7.69 6.81 3.99
N SER A 307 7.37 5.55 4.29
CA SER A 307 6.73 5.19 5.56
C SER A 307 7.73 5.39 6.70
N HIS A 308 7.40 6.21 7.69
CA HIS A 308 8.33 6.65 8.74
C HIS A 308 7.84 6.40 10.16
N ALA A 309 6.56 6.10 10.36
CA ALA A 309 6.00 5.85 11.68
C ALA A 309 4.92 4.75 11.65
N VAL A 310 4.70 4.14 12.81
CA VAL A 310 3.57 3.23 13.05
C VAL A 310 2.67 3.85 14.12
N VAL A 311 1.37 3.88 13.86
CA VAL A 311 0.35 4.43 14.76
C VAL A 311 -0.52 3.29 15.26
N GLU A 312 -0.68 3.20 16.59
CA GLU A 312 -1.67 2.32 17.20
C GLU A 312 -3.05 2.96 17.11
N VAL A 313 -3.97 2.31 16.40
CA VAL A 313 -5.29 2.85 16.06
C VAL A 313 -6.13 3.15 17.31
N ALA A 314 -6.09 2.25 18.29
CA ALA A 314 -6.91 2.38 19.51
C ALA A 314 -6.52 3.58 20.38
N THR A 315 -5.24 3.97 20.38
CA THR A 315 -4.69 5.00 21.27
C THR A 315 -4.23 6.25 20.53
N SER A 316 -4.17 6.21 19.19
CA SER A 316 -3.53 7.22 18.33
C SER A 316 -2.08 7.52 18.70
N LYS A 317 -1.39 6.60 19.39
CA LYS A 317 0.00 6.79 19.80
C LYS A 317 0.94 6.22 18.75
N VAL A 318 2.03 6.94 18.50
CA VAL A 318 3.13 6.45 17.68
C VAL A 318 3.86 5.34 18.44
N LYS A 319 3.98 4.17 17.82
CA LYS A 319 4.73 3.03 18.34
C LYS A 319 6.21 3.23 18.03
N LYS A 320 7.05 3.19 19.06
CA LYS A 320 8.50 3.18 18.91
C LYS A 320 8.95 1.86 18.29
N LEU A 321 9.53 1.92 17.10
CA LEU A 321 10.15 0.78 16.45
C LEU A 321 11.55 0.53 17.04
N PRO A 322 11.98 -0.74 17.19
CA PRO A 322 13.30 -1.09 17.73
C PRO A 322 14.42 -0.95 16.68
N VAL A 323 14.37 0.08 15.83
CA VAL A 323 15.34 0.32 14.76
C VAL A 323 16.08 1.64 14.99
N LYS A 324 17.29 1.75 14.43
CA LYS A 324 18.11 2.97 14.49
C LYS A 324 18.34 3.52 13.08
N GLY A 325 18.32 4.84 12.94
CA GLY A 325 18.51 5.51 11.66
C GLY A 325 17.20 5.73 10.90
N GLU A 326 17.32 6.21 9.68
CA GLU A 326 16.19 6.54 8.82
C GLU A 326 15.43 5.28 8.39
N VAL A 327 14.09 5.35 8.47
CA VAL A 327 13.18 4.33 7.98
C VAL A 327 12.69 4.75 6.60
N LYS A 328 12.86 3.88 5.61
CA LYS A 328 12.43 4.11 4.24
C LYS A 328 11.05 3.53 3.96
N ASN A 329 10.75 2.36 4.53
CA ASN A 329 9.49 1.67 4.28
C ASN A 329 9.12 0.80 5.49
N ILE A 330 7.81 0.69 5.75
CA ILE A 330 7.24 -0.15 6.81
C ILE A 330 6.10 -0.93 6.18
N LEU A 331 6.21 -2.26 6.15
CA LEU A 331 5.23 -3.14 5.53
C LEU A 331 4.70 -4.16 6.52
N PHE A 332 3.39 -4.21 6.70
CA PHE A 332 2.71 -5.32 7.38
C PHE A 332 2.42 -6.43 6.37
N THR A 333 2.83 -7.65 6.69
CA THR A 333 2.76 -8.81 5.79
C THR A 333 1.62 -9.76 6.17
N SER A 334 1.23 -10.63 5.24
CA SER A 334 0.14 -11.60 5.46
C SER A 334 0.48 -12.71 6.47
N ASP A 335 1.77 -13.01 6.66
CA ASP A 335 2.29 -13.93 7.68
C ASP A 335 2.54 -13.23 9.03
N ARG A 336 2.01 -12.02 9.22
CA ARG A 336 2.02 -11.23 10.46
C ARG A 336 3.41 -10.77 10.90
N LEU A 337 4.30 -10.56 9.95
CA LEU A 337 5.56 -9.85 10.16
C LEU A 337 5.37 -8.35 9.93
N VAL A 338 6.32 -7.58 10.47
CA VAL A 338 6.52 -6.17 10.12
C VAL A 338 7.91 -6.03 9.55
N LEU A 339 8.00 -5.64 8.27
CA LEU A 339 9.28 -5.38 7.63
C LEU A 339 9.57 -3.90 7.72
N VAL A 340 10.71 -3.55 8.32
CA VAL A 340 11.18 -2.17 8.43
C VAL A 340 12.43 -2.02 7.58
N ARG A 341 12.27 -1.44 6.40
CA ARG A 341 13.36 -1.19 5.45
C ARG A 341 14.12 0.06 5.85
N GLN A 342 15.43 -0.05 5.91
CA GLN A 342 16.37 1.02 6.18
C GLN A 342 17.39 1.12 5.03
N ALA A 343 18.39 2.00 5.15
CA ALA A 343 19.38 2.31 4.12
C ALA A 343 19.77 1.11 3.22
N ASP A 344 20.27 0.03 3.84
CA ASP A 344 20.78 -1.17 3.16
C ASP A 344 20.37 -2.50 3.83
N ARG A 345 19.34 -2.48 4.68
CA ARG A 345 18.86 -3.65 5.40
C ARG A 345 17.36 -3.59 5.67
N ILE A 346 16.77 -4.75 5.91
CA ILE A 346 15.40 -4.93 6.37
C ILE A 346 15.45 -5.54 7.76
N VAL A 347 14.88 -4.85 8.75
CA VAL A 347 14.68 -5.40 10.08
C VAL A 347 13.31 -6.09 10.10
N VAL A 348 13.30 -7.38 10.46
CA VAL A 348 12.11 -8.21 10.51
C VAL A 348 11.60 -8.22 11.94
N LEU A 349 10.37 -7.78 12.14
CA LEU A 349 9.72 -7.78 13.45
C LEU A 349 8.52 -8.72 13.47
N ASP A 350 8.19 -9.22 14.65
CA ASP A 350 6.91 -9.85 14.92
C ASP A 350 5.76 -8.81 15.00
N ALA A 351 4.52 -9.29 15.12
CA ALA A 351 3.33 -8.45 15.26
C ALA A 351 3.30 -7.60 16.56
N GLY A 352 4.18 -7.89 17.53
CA GLY A 352 4.41 -7.11 18.75
C GLY A 352 5.55 -6.10 18.64
N PHE A 353 6.19 -5.99 17.46
CA PHE A 353 7.39 -5.21 17.19
C PHE A 353 8.64 -5.70 17.92
N GLY A 354 8.70 -6.98 18.30
CA GLY A 354 9.93 -7.66 18.71
C GLY A 354 10.80 -7.97 17.51
N VAL A 355 12.12 -7.73 17.60
CA VAL A 355 13.07 -8.04 16.51
C VAL A 355 13.23 -9.55 16.38
N LEU A 356 13.00 -10.09 15.19
CA LEU A 356 13.17 -11.50 14.85
C LEU A 356 14.45 -11.75 14.07
N ASP A 357 14.76 -10.87 13.11
CA ASP A 357 15.91 -11.01 12.21
C ASP A 357 16.31 -9.66 11.59
N GLU A 358 17.52 -9.60 11.02
CA GLU A 358 18.01 -8.50 10.20
C GLU A 358 18.60 -9.02 8.89
N VAL A 359 18.01 -8.61 7.77
CA VAL A 359 18.43 -9.04 6.44
C VAL A 359 19.15 -7.90 5.73
N VAL A 360 20.41 -8.11 5.36
CA VAL A 360 21.16 -7.17 4.53
C VAL A 360 20.62 -7.23 3.10
N GLU A 361 20.21 -6.09 2.55
CA GLU A 361 19.79 -6.04 1.16
C GLU A 361 20.99 -6.21 0.23
N ALA A 362 20.81 -7.01 -0.82
CA ALA A 362 21.82 -7.19 -1.85
C ALA A 362 22.16 -5.85 -2.51
N ARG A 363 23.43 -5.64 -2.88
CA ARG A 363 23.89 -4.37 -3.47
C ARG A 363 23.04 -3.93 -4.65
N ASP A 364 22.62 -4.88 -5.47
CA ASP A 364 21.87 -4.64 -6.70
C ASP A 364 20.40 -4.26 -6.43
N THR A 365 19.86 -4.52 -5.22
CA THR A 365 18.48 -4.19 -4.84
C THR A 365 18.33 -3.00 -3.91
N ARG A 366 19.41 -2.52 -3.26
CA ARG A 366 19.39 -1.39 -2.29
C ARG A 366 18.82 -0.08 -2.85
N GLY A 367 18.96 0.13 -4.16
CA GLY A 367 18.42 1.31 -4.85
C GLY A 367 17.06 1.09 -5.50
N LEU A 368 16.54 -0.14 -5.47
CA LEU A 368 15.28 -0.50 -6.11
C LEU A 368 14.11 -0.23 -5.17
N THR A 369 12.94 0.00 -5.75
CA THR A 369 11.70 0.24 -5.00
C THR A 369 11.10 -1.08 -4.57
N LEU A 370 10.75 -1.24 -3.29
CA LEU A 370 10.09 -2.45 -2.80
C LEU A 370 8.60 -2.40 -3.17
N LEU A 371 8.11 -3.41 -3.90
CA LEU A 371 6.71 -3.50 -4.33
C LEU A 371 5.85 -4.30 -3.34
N ALA A 372 6.36 -5.45 -2.90
CA ALA A 372 5.61 -6.39 -2.08
C ALA A 372 6.53 -7.40 -1.39
N TYR A 373 6.00 -8.06 -0.38
CA TYR A 373 6.53 -9.29 0.20
C TYR A 373 5.46 -10.37 0.14
N ALA A 374 5.79 -11.54 -0.40
CA ALA A 374 4.90 -12.70 -0.47
C ALA A 374 5.49 -13.87 0.34
N PRO A 375 4.86 -14.31 1.43
CA PRO A 375 5.35 -15.40 2.28
C PRO A 375 5.49 -16.76 1.59
#